data_AF-A0A2T0RD90-F1
#
_entry.id   AF-A0A2T0RD90-F1
#
_cell.length_a   1.000
_cell.length_b   1.000
_cell.length_c   1.000
_cell.angle_alpha   90.00
_cell.angle_beta   90.00
_cell.angle_gamma   90.00
#
_symmetry.space_group_name_H-M   'P 1'
#
loop_
_entity.id
_entity.type
_entity.pdbx_description
1 polymer ?
#
loop_
_entity_poly.entity_id
_entity_poly.type
_entity_poly.pdbx_seq_one_letter_code
_entity_poly.pdbx_strand_id
1 'polypeptide(L)'
;MPTLAATATPETTLTGLLCLATVIATLCYGIGCWIWPFGNCRKCKGSGKRRSPFGRAFGLCRRCHGDGRRLRIGRRIINSLRELHDKGTR
;
A
#
# COMPACT_ATOMS: atom_id res chain seq x y z
N MET A 1 -4.37 18.91 52.57
CA MET A 1 -4.74 18.00 51.47
C MET A 1 -3.83 18.25 50.27
N PRO A 2 -2.73 17.47 50.12
CA PRO A 2 -2.11 17.31 48.79
C PRO A 2 -1.56 15.88 48.61
N THR A 3 -2.29 15.00 47.92
CA THR A 3 -1.77 13.65 47.57
C THR A 3 -2.28 13.14 46.22
N LEU A 4 -2.43 14.02 45.22
CA LEU A 4 -2.94 13.64 43.89
C LEU A 4 -1.97 13.95 42.73
N ALA A 5 -0.83 14.59 42.97
CA ALA A 5 0.09 14.98 41.90
C ALA A 5 1.18 13.93 41.56
N ALA A 6 1.33 12.86 42.34
CA ALA A 6 2.48 11.96 42.24
C ALA A 6 2.33 10.82 41.20
N THR A 7 1.12 10.53 40.70
CA THR A 7 0.91 9.44 39.72
C THR A 7 0.91 9.92 38.27
N ALA A 8 0.70 11.22 38.02
CA ALA A 8 0.39 11.74 36.67
C ALA A 8 1.52 11.58 35.62
N THR A 9 2.78 11.38 36.03
CA THR A 9 3.92 11.28 35.11
C THR A 9 4.15 9.87 34.51
N PRO A 10 4.08 8.74 35.25
CA PRO A 10 4.22 7.40 34.65
C PRO A 10 3.08 7.02 33.70
N GLU A 11 1.84 7.39 34.01
CA GLU A 11 0.68 7.03 33.18
C GLU A 11 0.60 7.80 31.86
N THR A 12 0.95 9.09 31.87
CA THR A 12 0.98 9.92 30.65
C THR A 12 2.14 9.57 29.73
N THR A 13 3.31 9.23 30.28
CA THR A 13 4.47 8.78 29.50
C THR A 13 4.22 7.44 28.81
N LEU A 14 3.62 6.46 29.51
CA LEU A 14 3.23 5.18 28.91
C LEU A 14 2.19 5.37 27.80
N THR A 15 1.17 6.19 28.04
CA THR A 15 0.14 6.49 27.04
C THR A 15 0.73 7.19 25.82
N GLY A 16 1.61 8.17 26.02
CA GLY A 16 2.31 8.87 24.95
C GLY A 16 3.17 7.93 24.11
N LEU A 17 3.92 7.02 24.74
CA LEU A 17 4.69 5.97 24.05
C LEU A 17 3.81 5.03 23.23
N LEU A 18 2.66 4.60 23.77
CA LEU A 18 1.68 3.76 23.07
C LEU A 18 1.09 4.48 21.85
N CYS A 19 0.70 5.74 21.99
CA CYS A 19 0.22 6.56 20.88
C CYS A 19 1.31 6.73 19.80
N LEU A 20 2.56 7.03 20.21
CA LEU A 20 3.66 7.17 19.26
C LEU A 20 3.94 5.85 18.53
N ALA A 21 3.99 4.74 19.25
CA ALA A 21 4.24 3.41 18.69
C ALA A 21 3.14 2.99 17.70
N THR A 22 1.87 3.26 18.01
CA THR A 22 0.75 2.97 17.09
C THR A 22 0.78 3.85 15.84
N VAL A 23 1.13 5.13 15.97
CA VAL A 23 1.34 6.02 14.80
C VAL A 23 2.50 5.52 13.95
N ILE A 24 3.63 5.16 14.54
CA ILE A 24 4.79 4.63 13.81
C ILE A 24 4.41 3.31 13.11
N ALA A 25 3.73 2.39 13.80
CA ALA A 25 3.31 1.11 13.22
C ALA A 25 2.36 1.30 12.03
N THR A 26 1.39 2.21 12.16
CA THR A 26 0.45 2.52 11.06
C THR A 26 1.15 3.19 9.88
N LEU A 27 2.09 4.10 10.12
CA LEU A 27 2.91 4.71 9.07
C LEU A 27 3.79 3.68 8.38
N CYS A 28 4.51 2.84 9.13
CA CYS A 28 5.34 1.77 8.58
C CYS A 28 4.51 0.79 7.73
N TYR A 29 3.31 0.41 8.19
CA TYR A 29 2.39 -0.43 7.42
C TYR A 29 1.90 0.26 6.15
N GLY A 30 1.53 1.55 6.25
CA GLY A 30 1.14 2.37 5.12
C GLY A 30 2.25 2.50 4.07
N ILE A 31 3.48 2.77 4.51
CA ILE A 31 4.68 2.83 3.68
C ILE A 31 4.97 1.47 3.05
N GLY A 32 4.88 0.37 3.80
CA GLY A 32 5.05 -0.98 3.25
C GLY A 32 4.02 -1.29 2.14
N CYS A 33 2.76 -0.89 2.35
CA CYS A 33 1.72 -0.97 1.32
C CYS A 33 2.00 -0.08 0.10
N TRP A 34 2.78 0.99 0.29
CA TRP A 34 3.17 1.94 -0.75
C TRP A 34 4.41 1.47 -1.55
N ILE A 35 5.44 0.94 -0.89
CA ILE A 35 6.69 0.44 -1.47
C ILE A 35 6.48 -0.81 -2.31
N TRP A 36 5.48 -1.65 -1.96
CA TRP A 36 5.06 -2.80 -2.76
C TRP A 36 3.75 -2.53 -3.52
N PRO A 37 3.75 -1.67 -4.54
CA PRO A 37 2.55 -1.28 -5.29
C PRO A 37 2.09 -2.35 -6.30
N PHE A 38 2.97 -3.26 -6.68
CA PHE A 38 2.69 -4.26 -7.71
C PHE A 38 2.61 -5.65 -7.09
N GLY A 39 1.46 -6.30 -7.26
CA GLY A 39 1.36 -7.75 -7.02
C GLY A 39 1.45 -8.50 -8.35
N ASN A 40 1.85 -9.77 -8.32
CA ASN A 40 1.77 -10.61 -9.52
C ASN A 40 0.31 -10.75 -9.97
N CYS A 41 0.08 -10.68 -11.28
CA CYS A 41 -1.23 -10.97 -11.83
C CYS A 41 -1.57 -12.45 -11.57
N ARG A 42 -2.72 -12.72 -10.93
CA ARG A 42 -3.11 -14.09 -10.51
C ARG A 42 -3.22 -15.07 -11.68
N LYS A 43 -3.51 -14.57 -12.89
CA LYS A 43 -3.77 -15.42 -14.06
C LYS A 43 -2.51 -15.82 -14.81
N CYS A 44 -1.53 -14.93 -14.95
CA CYS A 44 -0.24 -15.23 -15.58
C CYS A 44 0.90 -15.44 -14.58
N LYS A 45 0.61 -15.34 -13.28
CA LYS A 45 1.56 -15.44 -12.16
C LYS A 45 2.79 -14.52 -12.28
N GLY A 46 2.69 -13.42 -13.01
CA GLY A 46 3.81 -12.49 -13.23
C GLY A 46 4.43 -12.56 -14.62
N SER A 47 4.11 -13.58 -15.44
CA SER A 47 4.78 -13.74 -16.74
C SER A 47 4.37 -12.73 -17.80
N GLY A 48 3.25 -12.03 -17.61
CA GLY A 48 2.64 -11.15 -18.62
C GLY A 48 2.08 -11.87 -19.85
N LYS A 49 2.32 -13.18 -19.98
CA LYS A 49 2.06 -13.99 -21.17
C LYS A 49 1.01 -15.06 -20.90
N ARG A 50 0.22 -15.39 -21.91
CA ARG A 50 -0.74 -16.51 -21.95
C ARG A 50 -0.26 -17.50 -23.02
N ARG A 51 -0.12 -18.78 -22.67
CA ARG A 51 0.07 -19.85 -23.67
C ARG A 51 -1.21 -20.05 -24.46
N SER A 52 -1.09 -20.13 -25.78
CA SER A 52 -2.18 -20.60 -26.63
C SER A 52 -2.47 -22.08 -26.34
N PRO A 53 -3.73 -22.49 -26.20
CA PRO A 53 -4.09 -23.91 -26.04
C PRO A 53 -3.78 -24.77 -27.28
N PHE A 54 -3.69 -24.16 -28.47
CA PHE A 54 -3.57 -24.89 -29.74
C PHE A 54 -2.30 -24.53 -30.55
N GLY A 55 -1.27 -23.93 -29.95
CA GLY A 55 -0.04 -23.65 -30.69
C GLY A 55 1.11 -23.10 -29.85
N ARG A 56 2.27 -22.92 -30.48
CA ARG A 56 3.50 -22.34 -29.88
C ARG A 56 3.44 -20.82 -29.67
N ALA A 57 2.32 -20.19 -30.03
CA ALA A 57 2.14 -18.75 -29.90
C ALA A 57 1.88 -18.33 -28.44
N PHE A 58 2.54 -17.25 -28.03
CA PHE A 58 2.28 -16.58 -26.76
C PHE A 58 1.47 -15.31 -27.01
N GLY A 59 0.31 -15.21 -26.35
CA GLY A 59 -0.48 -13.99 -26.33
C GLY A 59 -0.19 -13.16 -25.08
N LEU A 60 -0.53 -11.88 -25.12
CA LEU A 60 -0.55 -11.04 -23.92
C LEU A 60 -1.64 -11.54 -22.96
N CYS A 61 -1.37 -11.47 -21.65
CA CYS A 61 -2.38 -11.82 -20.66
C CYS A 61 -3.52 -10.79 -20.68
N ARG A 62 -4.73 -11.21 -21.08
CA ARG A 62 -5.93 -10.34 -21.15
C ARG A 62 -6.29 -9.60 -19.86
N ARG A 63 -5.79 -10.05 -18.69
CA ARG A 63 -6.11 -9.46 -17.38
C ARG A 63 -5.15 -8.34 -16.98
N CYS A 64 -3.90 -8.41 -17.42
CA CYS A 64 -2.86 -7.42 -17.10
C CYS A 64 -2.29 -6.76 -18.35
N HIS A 65 -2.90 -6.99 -19.51
CA HIS A 65 -2.51 -6.44 -20.81
C HIS A 65 -1.04 -6.65 -21.24
N GLY A 66 -0.30 -7.55 -20.57
CA GLY A 66 1.12 -7.79 -20.84
C GLY A 66 2.05 -7.44 -19.69
N ASP A 67 1.62 -6.61 -18.75
CA ASP A 67 2.47 -6.08 -17.67
C ASP A 67 2.93 -7.14 -16.66
N GLY A 68 2.22 -8.27 -16.58
CA GLY A 68 2.45 -9.31 -15.57
C GLY A 68 2.08 -8.87 -14.14
N ARG A 69 1.75 -7.60 -13.94
CA ARG A 69 1.56 -6.96 -12.64
C ARG A 69 0.10 -6.54 -12.43
N ARG A 70 -0.33 -6.47 -11.18
CA ARG A 70 -1.62 -5.94 -10.72
C ARG A 70 -1.33 -4.77 -9.78
N LEU A 71 -1.94 -3.61 -10.04
CA LEU A 71 -1.88 -2.46 -9.13
C LEU A 71 -2.59 -2.78 -7.81
N ARG A 72 -1.83 -2.71 -6.72
CA ARG A 72 -2.31 -2.64 -5.33
C ARG A 72 -2.81 -1.23 -5.01
N ILE A 73 -3.50 -1.09 -3.88
CA ILE A 73 -4.22 0.12 -3.48
C ILE A 73 -3.29 1.34 -3.38
N GLY A 74 -2.07 1.16 -2.84
CA GLY A 74 -1.10 2.26 -2.69
C GLY A 74 -0.85 3.03 -3.99
N ARG A 75 -0.62 2.32 -5.11
CA ARG A 75 -0.41 2.98 -6.41
C ARG A 75 -1.66 3.63 -6.98
N ARG A 76 -2.85 3.10 -6.69
CA ARG A 76 -4.11 3.72 -7.13
C ARG A 76 -4.27 5.09 -6.49
N ILE A 77 -3.98 5.20 -5.19
CA ILE A 77 -4.06 6.45 -4.46
C ILE A 77 -3.12 7.49 -5.09
N ILE A 78 -1.85 7.15 -5.35
CA ILE A 78 -0.91 8.08 -6.01
C ILE A 78 -1.43 8.51 -7.38
N ASN A 79 -1.95 7.56 -8.17
CA ASN A 79 -2.43 7.86 -9.52
C ASN A 79 -3.64 8.79 -9.47
N SER A 80 -4.57 8.55 -8.55
CA SER A 80 -5.73 9.42 -8.32
C SER A 80 -5.31 10.79 -7.79
N LEU A 81 -4.35 10.87 -6.87
CA LEU A 81 -3.83 12.14 -6.37
C LEU A 81 -3.15 12.97 -7.46
N ARG A 82 -2.37 12.31 -8.34
CA ARG A 82 -1.79 12.96 -9.52
C ARG A 82 -2.87 13.48 -10.47
N GLU A 83 -3.86 12.66 -10.75
CA GLU A 83 -4.97 13.06 -11.62
C GLU A 83 -5.77 14.24 -11.05
N LEU A 84 -5.95 14.29 -9.72
CA LEU A 84 -6.57 15.43 -9.03
C LEU A 84 -5.68 16.68 -9.09
N HIS A 85 -4.37 16.53 -8.93
CA HIS A 85 -3.43 17.64 -9.03
C HIS A 85 -3.40 18.23 -10.45
N ASP A 86 -3.33 17.39 -11.48
CA ASP A 86 -3.33 17.82 -12.89
C ASP A 86 -4.64 18.53 -13.29
N LYS A 87 -5.78 18.14 -12.69
CA LYS A 87 -7.06 18.83 -12.89
C LYS A 87 -7.13 20.18 -12.18
N GLY A 88 -6.40 20.36 -11.07
CA GLY A 88 -6.35 21.62 -10.33
C GLY A 88 -5.34 22.62 -10.90
N THR A 89 -4.37 22.14 -11.68
CA THR A 89 -3.32 22.99 -12.29
C THR A 89 -3.60 23.34 -13.76
N ARG A 90 -4.71 22.87 -14.33
CA ARG A 90 -5.14 23.12 -15.71
C ARG A 90 -6.38 24.02 -15.75
#